data_AF-A0A3B8WI06-F1
#
_entry.id   AF-A0A3B8WI06-F1
#
_cell.length_a   1.000
_cell.length_b   1.000
_cell.length_c   1.000
_cell.angle_alpha   90.00
_cell.angle_beta   90.00
_cell.angle_gamma   90.00
#
_symmetry.space_group_name_H-M   'P 1'
#
loop_
_entity.id
_entity.type
_entity.pdbx_description
1 polymer ?
#
loop_
_entity_poly.entity_id
_entity_poly.type
_entity_poly.pdbx_seq_one_letter_code
_entity_poly.pdbx_strand_id
1 'polypeptide(L)'
;TGTENLMMAAALAEGKTILENAAREPEVVDLAECLIAMGADIKGHGTATIEINGVERLHGCHYNVLPDRIETGTYLVAAAATGGRVKVKDTREDILEAVLLKLEE
;
A
#
# COMPACT_ATOMS: atom_id res chain seq x y z
N THR A 1 4.45 6.86 7.50
CA THR A 1 5.82 7.41 7.54
C THR A 1 6.79 6.62 8.41
N GLY A 2 6.45 6.18 9.63
CA GLY A 2 7.37 5.38 10.46
C GLY A 2 7.73 4.01 9.87
N THR A 3 6.69 3.21 9.55
CA THR A 3 6.84 1.85 8.98
C THR A 3 7.64 1.85 7.68
N GLU A 4 7.31 2.76 6.76
CA GLU A 4 7.95 2.85 5.43
C GLU A 4 9.44 3.17 5.53
N ASN A 5 9.81 4.14 6.38
CA ASN A 5 11.21 4.51 6.58
C ASN A 5 12.02 3.35 7.14
N LEU A 6 11.50 2.66 8.15
CA LEU A 6 12.17 1.50 8.74
C LEU A 6 12.25 0.33 7.76
N MET A 7 11.21 0.13 6.93
CA MET A 7 11.19 -0.89 5.90
C MET A 7 12.27 -0.66 4.84
N MET A 8 12.39 0.56 4.32
CA MET A 8 13.43 0.91 3.35
C MET A 8 14.84 0.76 3.94
N ALA A 9 15.03 1.15 5.19
CA ALA A 9 16.32 0.99 5.88
C ALA A 9 16.66 -0.50 6.08
N ALA A 10 15.69 -1.30 6.50
CA ALA A 10 15.87 -2.73 6.75
C ALA A 10 16.14 -3.53 5.46
N ALA A 11 15.63 -3.09 4.31
CA ALA A 11 15.80 -3.78 3.03
C ALA A 11 17.28 -3.94 2.60
N LEU A 12 18.18 -3.06 3.06
CA LEU A 12 19.62 -3.13 2.79
C LEU A 12 20.48 -3.33 4.06
N ALA A 13 19.84 -3.53 5.21
CA ALA A 13 20.56 -3.77 6.47
C ALA A 13 21.13 -5.20 6.50
N GLU A 14 22.21 -5.41 7.26
CA GLU A 14 22.74 -6.77 7.41
C GLU A 14 21.84 -7.60 8.35
N GLY A 15 21.37 -8.75 7.86
CA GLY A 15 20.60 -9.72 8.65
C GLY A 15 19.08 -9.57 8.55
N LYS A 16 18.37 -9.99 9.61
CA LYS A 16 16.90 -10.04 9.66
C LYS A 16 16.36 -8.95 10.58
N THR A 17 15.40 -8.18 10.07
CA THR A 17 14.60 -7.20 10.83
C THR A 17 13.16 -7.69 10.95
N ILE A 18 12.55 -7.49 12.11
CA ILE A 18 11.13 -7.72 12.34
C ILE A 18 10.52 -6.40 12.81
N LEU A 19 9.58 -5.86 12.03
CA LEU A 19 8.81 -4.68 12.40
C LEU A 19 7.50 -5.15 13.02
N GLU A 20 7.27 -4.77 14.27
CA GLU A 20 6.04 -5.06 15.00
C GLU A 20 5.16 -3.81 15.09
N ASN A 21 3.84 -4.02 15.15
CA ASN A 21 2.83 -2.96 15.11
C ASN A 21 2.98 -2.04 13.88
N ALA A 22 3.27 -2.67 12.73
CA ALA A 22 3.41 -2.00 11.46
C ALA A 22 2.06 -1.42 10.97
N ALA A 23 2.17 -0.32 10.23
CA ALA A 23 1.08 0.27 9.47
C ALA A 23 0.59 -0.73 8.40
N ARG A 24 -0.73 -0.80 8.18
CA ARG A 24 -1.42 -1.81 7.36
C ARG A 24 -2.12 -1.20 6.14
N GLU A 25 -1.92 0.08 5.93
CA GLU A 25 -2.53 0.83 4.85
C GLU A 25 -2.01 0.34 3.49
N PRO A 26 -2.84 0.38 2.42
CA PRO A 26 -2.47 -0.08 1.09
C PRO A 26 -1.18 0.56 0.56
N GLU A 27 -0.92 1.81 0.94
CA GLU A 27 0.29 2.54 0.52
C GLU A 27 1.58 1.89 1.08
N VAL A 28 1.52 1.29 2.28
CA VAL A 28 2.65 0.57 2.89
C VAL A 28 2.88 -0.76 2.18
N VAL A 29 1.79 -1.44 1.79
CA VAL A 29 1.84 -2.66 0.99
C VAL A 29 2.46 -2.38 -0.38
N ASP A 30 2.06 -1.29 -1.03
CA ASP A 30 2.57 -0.90 -2.35
C ASP A 30 4.08 -0.59 -2.32
N LEU A 31 4.56 0.08 -1.27
CA LEU A 31 6.00 0.30 -1.09
C LEU A 31 6.75 -1.03 -0.93
N ALA A 32 6.22 -1.97 -0.14
CA ALA A 32 6.82 -3.28 0.04
C ALA A 32 6.89 -4.05 -1.29
N GLU A 33 5.81 -4.06 -2.07
CA GLU A 33 5.76 -4.68 -3.40
C GLU A 33 6.75 -4.04 -4.39
N CYS A 34 6.91 -2.71 -4.34
CA CYS A 34 7.93 -2.01 -5.12
C CYS A 34 9.35 -2.46 -4.73
N LEU A 35 9.66 -2.50 -3.43
CA LEU A 35 10.97 -2.98 -2.94
C LEU A 35 11.20 -4.45 -3.31
N ILE A 36 10.19 -5.30 -3.25
CA ILE A 36 10.24 -6.71 -3.67
C ILE A 36 10.53 -6.80 -5.18
N ALA A 37 9.88 -5.97 -6.00
CA ALA A 37 10.15 -5.90 -7.44
C ALA A 37 11.59 -5.45 -7.75
N MET A 38 12.21 -4.68 -6.84
CA MET A 38 13.64 -4.33 -6.88
C MET A 38 14.56 -5.42 -6.32
N GLY A 39 14.03 -6.51 -5.76
CA GLY A 39 14.79 -7.65 -5.24
C GLY A 39 14.92 -7.72 -3.72
N ALA A 40 14.15 -6.95 -2.95
CA ALA A 40 14.10 -7.08 -1.49
C ALA A 40 13.40 -8.39 -1.07
N ASP A 41 13.80 -8.96 0.07
CA ASP A 41 13.08 -10.07 0.72
C ASP A 41 12.23 -9.53 1.88
N ILE A 42 10.96 -9.23 1.58
CA ILE A 42 9.97 -8.68 2.52
C ILE A 42 8.77 -9.62 2.56
N LYS A 43 8.28 -9.93 3.78
CA LYS A 43 7.13 -10.80 4.01
C LYS A 43 6.21 -10.22 5.08
N GLY A 44 4.92 -10.52 4.97
CA GLY A 44 3.92 -10.10 5.96
C GLY A 44 3.48 -8.64 5.83
N HIS A 45 3.89 -7.93 4.77
CA HIS A 45 3.35 -6.61 4.43
C HIS A 45 1.83 -6.69 4.24
N GLY A 46 1.12 -5.71 4.79
CA GLY A 46 -0.35 -5.74 4.93
C GLY A 46 -0.83 -6.33 6.27
N THR A 47 0.07 -6.92 7.06
CA THR A 47 -0.20 -7.30 8.44
C THR A 47 0.53 -6.38 9.42
N ALA A 48 0.27 -6.55 10.73
CA ALA A 48 0.95 -5.78 11.77
C ALA A 48 2.41 -6.22 12.03
N THR A 49 2.85 -7.33 11.43
CA THR A 49 4.21 -7.85 11.58
C THR A 49 4.84 -8.02 10.21
N ILE A 50 5.94 -7.30 9.96
CA ILE A 50 6.66 -7.35 8.69
C ILE A 50 8.06 -7.90 8.95
N GLU A 51 8.41 -8.98 8.26
CA GLU A 51 9.73 -9.59 8.30
C GLU A 51 10.53 -9.18 7.07
N ILE A 52 11.75 -8.70 7.28
CA ILE A 52 12.63 -8.20 6.22
C ILE A 52 13.99 -8.85 6.39
N ASN A 53 14.44 -9.59 5.39
CA ASN A 53 15.83 -10.05 5.31
C ASN A 53 16.56 -9.09 4.39
N GLY A 54 17.51 -8.34 4.92
CA GLY A 54 18.20 -7.34 4.13
C GLY A 54 19.12 -7.98 3.09
N VAL A 55 19.21 -7.33 1.94
CA VAL A 55 19.96 -7.79 0.76
C VAL A 55 21.12 -6.84 0.48
N GLU A 56 22.17 -7.32 -0.20
CA GLU A 56 23.34 -6.49 -0.50
C GLU A 56 23.03 -5.30 -1.44
N ARG A 57 22.08 -5.49 -2.35
CA ARG A 57 21.70 -4.47 -3.33
C ARG A 57 20.28 -4.66 -3.82
N LEU A 58 19.65 -3.55 -4.17
CA LEU A 58 18.43 -3.51 -4.96
C LEU A 58 18.77 -3.24 -6.44
N HIS A 59 17.87 -3.64 -7.32
CA HIS A 59 17.95 -3.43 -8.76
C HIS A 59 16.96 -2.36 -9.22
N GLY A 60 17.21 -1.76 -10.39
CA GLY A 60 16.22 -0.89 -11.01
C GLY A 60 15.00 -1.70 -11.48
N CYS A 61 13.80 -1.15 -11.29
CA CYS A 61 12.56 -1.73 -11.79
C CYS A 61 11.65 -0.65 -12.39
N HIS A 62 10.68 -1.08 -13.19
CA HIS A 62 9.49 -0.29 -13.47
C HIS A 62 8.37 -0.75 -12.54
N TYR A 63 7.73 0.19 -11.88
CA TYR A 63 6.65 -0.09 -10.93
C TYR A 63 5.50 0.90 -11.14
N ASN A 64 4.28 0.39 -11.19
CA ASN A 64 3.08 1.21 -11.29
C ASN A 64 2.53 1.42 -9.89
N VAL A 65 2.52 2.67 -9.43
CA VAL A 65 2.04 3.04 -8.10
C VAL A 65 0.55 2.73 -7.96
N LEU A 66 0.14 2.34 -6.76
CA LEU A 66 -1.28 2.10 -6.48
C LEU A 66 -2.16 3.33 -6.81
N PRO A 67 -3.41 3.13 -7.23
CA PRO A 67 -4.38 4.21 -7.37
C PRO A 67 -4.71 4.91 -6.05
N ASP A 68 -5.02 6.21 -6.12
CA ASP A 68 -5.39 6.99 -4.94
C ASP A 68 -6.84 6.66 -4.50
N ARG A 69 -6.94 5.96 -3.37
CA ARG A 69 -8.22 5.61 -2.75
C ARG A 69 -8.94 6.81 -2.15
N ILE A 70 -8.24 7.86 -1.71
CA ILE A 70 -8.85 9.07 -1.18
C ILE A 70 -9.48 9.87 -2.32
N GLU A 71 -8.80 9.98 -3.45
CA GLU A 71 -9.35 10.60 -4.66
C GLU A 71 -10.56 9.80 -5.17
N THR A 72 -10.44 8.48 -5.27
CA THR A 72 -11.55 7.62 -5.71
C THR A 72 -12.78 7.81 -4.80
N GLY A 73 -12.60 7.73 -3.48
CA GLY A 73 -13.67 7.97 -2.51
C GLY A 73 -14.29 9.35 -2.63
N THR A 74 -13.48 10.38 -2.87
CA THR A 74 -13.95 11.77 -3.03
C THR A 74 -14.93 11.90 -4.21
N TYR A 75 -14.61 11.33 -5.37
CA TYR A 75 -15.51 11.35 -6.52
C TYR A 75 -16.78 10.52 -6.30
N LEU A 76 -16.67 9.38 -5.62
CA LEU A 76 -17.83 8.55 -5.28
C LEU A 76 -18.80 9.29 -4.36
N VAL A 77 -18.27 9.93 -3.30
CA VAL A 77 -19.08 10.75 -2.37
C VAL A 77 -19.72 11.93 -3.08
N ALA A 78 -19.01 12.60 -3.99
CA ALA A 78 -19.57 13.70 -4.77
C ALA A 78 -20.76 13.26 -5.64
N ALA A 79 -20.68 12.08 -6.27
CA ALA A 79 -21.79 11.51 -7.03
C ALA A 79 -22.97 11.14 -6.12
N ALA A 80 -22.71 10.51 -4.98
CA ALA A 80 -23.75 10.14 -4.01
C ALA A 80 -24.48 11.37 -3.47
N ALA A 81 -23.75 12.42 -3.05
CA ALA A 81 -24.31 13.65 -2.49
C ALA A 81 -25.19 14.42 -3.49
N THR A 82 -24.94 14.27 -4.79
CA THR A 82 -25.70 14.95 -5.85
C THR A 82 -26.80 14.09 -6.47
N GLY A 83 -26.95 12.83 -6.04
CA GLY A 83 -27.83 11.85 -6.69
C GLY A 83 -27.41 11.52 -8.13
N GLY A 84 -26.14 11.78 -8.47
CA GLY A 84 -25.57 11.55 -9.79
C GLY A 84 -25.11 10.12 -10.00
N ARG A 85 -24.50 9.88 -11.16
CA ARG A 85 -23.87 8.59 -11.51
C ARG A 85 -22.50 8.83 -12.10
N VAL A 86 -21.48 8.19 -11.53
CA VAL A 86 -20.09 8.25 -12.00
C VAL A 86 -19.53 6.85 -12.19
N LYS A 87 -18.53 6.71 -13.08
CA LYS A 87 -17.67 5.53 -13.17
C LYS A 87 -16.23 6.00 -13.03
N VAL A 88 -15.64 5.80 -11.85
CA VAL A 88 -14.21 6.03 -11.63
C VAL A 88 -13.43 4.88 -12.28
N LYS A 89 -12.38 5.21 -13.03
CA LYS A 89 -11.52 4.24 -13.74
C LYS A 89 -10.14 4.22 -13.11
N ASP A 90 -9.34 3.21 -13.47
CA ASP A 90 -7.95 3.06 -13.03
C ASP A 90 -7.81 3.11 -11.50
N THR A 91 -8.77 2.48 -10.82
CA THR A 91 -8.87 2.38 -9.37
C THR A 91 -8.99 0.92 -8.93
N ARG A 92 -9.02 0.68 -7.62
CA ARG A 92 -9.03 -0.64 -6.99
C ARG A 92 -10.10 -0.67 -5.89
N GLU A 93 -11.05 -1.59 -6.00
CA GLU A 93 -12.17 -1.70 -5.04
C GLU A 93 -11.74 -2.28 -3.68
N ASP A 94 -10.74 -3.18 -3.68
CA ASP A 94 -10.26 -3.88 -2.50
C ASP A 94 -9.60 -2.95 -1.46
N ILE A 95 -9.12 -1.79 -1.90
CA ILE A 95 -8.52 -0.76 -1.04
C ILE A 95 -9.55 0.29 -0.54
N LEU A 96 -10.85 0.06 -0.82
CA LEU A 96 -11.95 0.99 -0.56
C LEU A 96 -13.12 0.36 0.21
N GLU A 97 -13.02 -0.88 0.66
CA GLU A 97 -14.12 -1.67 1.24
C GLU A 97 -14.96 -0.89 2.26
N ALA A 98 -14.32 -0.23 3.23
CA ALA A 98 -15.02 0.53 4.26
C ALA A 98 -15.81 1.75 3.71
N VAL A 99 -15.29 2.39 2.66
CA VAL A 99 -15.97 3.53 2.01
C VAL A 99 -17.15 3.04 1.19
N LEU A 100 -16.96 1.96 0.42
CA LEU A 100 -18.03 1.37 -0.40
C LEU A 100 -19.18 0.87 0.46
N LEU A 101 -18.88 0.13 1.53
CA LEU A 101 -19.89 -0.34 2.48
C LEU A 101 -20.72 0.82 3.04
N LYS A 102 -20.07 1.95 3.36
CA LYS A 102 -20.77 3.12 3.92
C LYS A 102 -21.63 3.88 2.91
N LEU A 103 -21.31 3.78 1.62
CA LEU A 103 -22.10 4.38 0.54
C LEU A 103 -23.31 3.52 0.14
N GLU A 104 -23.32 2.24 0.50
CA GLU A 104 -24.44 1.32 0.28
C GLU A 104 -25.53 1.42 1.37
N GLU A 105 -25.18 1.93 2.56
CA GLU A 105 -26.10 2.21 3.68
C GLU A 105 -27.05 3.40 3.43
#